data_AF-A0A8S9YKW4-F1
#
_entry.id   AF-A0A8S9YKW4-F1
#
_cell.length_a   1.000
_cell.length_b   1.000
_cell.length_c   1.000
_cell.angle_alpha   90.00
_cell.angle_beta   90.00
_cell.angle_gamma   90.00
#
_symmetry.space_group_name_H-M   'P 1'
#
loop_
_entity.id
_entity.type
_entity.pdbx_description
1 polymer ?
#
loop_
_entity_poly.entity_id
_entity_poly.type
_entity_poly.pdbx_seq_one_letter_code
_entity_poly.pdbx_strand_id
1 'polypeptide(L)'
;MPRISASVIVVICLVGLTQALNSHSAIFNSDPKKNWVVLVAGSDGWWNYRHQSDVCHAYQILTGLGIPKENIITFMYDDIANNRNNPYPGKIFNDYNHKDVYAGVQIDYKGKDVNSKMFMRVMKGDEQLKAAGKKVLQSGPQDNVFVYFTDHGAEGLICFPEDDLYARQMNETITYMYQNKRYQQMVFYIEACHSGSMFDGILSRNIQVYATTAANPYESSFATFCDDKTIDTCLADEYSYNWMTDTETDVNSKMFMRVMKGDEQLKAAGKKVLQSGPQDNVFVYYSDHGAEGLICFPVDDLFARQLNETITYMYQNKRYQQMVFYIEACHSGSMFDGILSPNIQVYVTTAANPYESSLATFCYDKTIKTCLADEYSYNWMTDTETHDTHKLTLDQQFNNVKEATINSHVMKYGDKSMGSLTLDKFQAHGVNERMQVPDRMHSKIADRTPSSRAHLAGLMRSVMSATTEDEHESTKRRLHRAMQMGTIVEQTFDDIITEVEKRYKPNGNQMDKSSFDNGGSG
;
A
#
# COMPACT_ATOMS: atom_id res chain seq x y z
N MET A 1 18.49 -66.21 0.55
CA MET A 1 18.54 -65.85 1.99
C MET A 1 19.98 -65.53 2.34
N PRO A 2 20.29 -64.56 3.24
CA PRO A 2 19.37 -63.68 4.01
C PRO A 2 19.86 -62.18 4.03
N ARG A 3 18.97 -61.16 4.15
CA ARG A 3 18.50 -60.42 5.37
C ARG A 3 19.57 -59.45 5.96
N ILE A 4 19.36 -58.25 6.53
CA ILE A 4 18.28 -57.50 7.25
C ILE A 4 18.78 -56.01 7.25
N SER A 5 17.99 -54.98 6.89
CA SER A 5 17.13 -54.06 7.68
C SER A 5 17.79 -52.99 8.59
N ALA A 6 17.35 -51.73 8.34
CA ALA A 6 16.94 -50.66 9.26
C ALA A 6 17.92 -49.83 10.13
N SER A 7 17.83 -48.50 9.88
CA SER A 7 17.78 -47.37 10.84
C SER A 7 19.09 -46.79 11.44
N VAL A 8 19.25 -45.46 11.31
CA VAL A 8 19.35 -44.44 12.40
C VAL A 8 20.03 -43.13 11.93
N ILE A 9 19.24 -42.03 11.88
CA ILE A 9 19.53 -40.61 12.27
C ILE A 9 20.60 -39.84 11.46
N VAL A 10 20.30 -38.85 10.59
CA VAL A 10 19.78 -37.47 10.79
C VAL A 10 20.74 -36.54 11.56
N VAL A 11 20.84 -35.29 11.05
CA VAL A 11 21.45 -34.07 11.61
C VAL A 11 22.90 -33.77 11.16
N ILE A 12 23.11 -32.48 10.83
CA ILE A 12 24.38 -31.77 10.57
C ILE A 12 24.85 -31.90 9.11
N CYS A 13 24.31 -31.13 8.15
CA CYS A 13 24.88 -29.82 7.79
C CYS A 13 23.87 -28.94 7.02
N LEU A 14 22.66 -28.78 7.56
CA LEU A 14 21.67 -27.77 7.12
C LEU A 14 21.83 -26.43 7.86
N VAL A 15 23.02 -26.15 8.40
CA VAL A 15 23.35 -24.86 9.03
C VAL A 15 23.96 -23.87 8.02
N GLY A 16 24.14 -24.27 6.76
CA GLY A 16 24.74 -23.44 5.70
C GLY A 16 23.76 -22.72 4.77
N LEU A 17 22.44 -22.79 5.00
CA LEU A 17 21.43 -22.35 4.02
C LEU A 17 20.33 -21.44 4.59
N THR A 18 20.58 -20.76 5.71
CA THR A 18 19.60 -19.83 6.33
C THR A 18 20.04 -18.36 6.37
N GLN A 19 21.10 -17.95 5.67
CA GLN A 19 21.52 -16.53 5.64
C GLN A 19 21.51 -15.86 4.25
N ALA A 20 20.98 -16.51 3.22
CA ALA A 20 20.96 -15.94 1.88
C ALA A 20 19.56 -16.05 1.25
N LEU A 21 18.55 -15.49 1.90
CA LEU A 21 17.23 -15.14 1.35
C LEU A 21 16.50 -14.21 2.36
N ASN A 22 17.15 -13.11 2.73
CA ASN A 22 16.54 -12.00 3.47
C ASN A 22 17.20 -10.70 3.01
N SER A 23 17.09 -10.42 1.72
CA SER A 23 17.43 -9.12 1.14
C SER A 23 16.16 -8.51 0.58
N HIS A 24 15.17 -8.36 1.46
CA HIS A 24 14.15 -7.33 1.29
C HIS A 24 14.64 -6.15 2.14
N SER A 25 14.91 -5.03 1.46
CA SER A 25 15.29 -3.76 2.07
C SER A 25 14.16 -3.28 2.98
N ALA A 26 14.19 -3.71 4.23
CA ALA A 26 13.60 -2.90 5.28
C ALA A 26 14.47 -1.64 5.36
N ILE A 27 13.86 -0.47 5.12
CA ILE A 27 14.50 0.86 5.27
C ILE A 27 15.20 0.95 6.64
N PHE A 28 14.67 0.21 7.62
CA PHE A 28 15.15 0.14 8.99
C PHE A 28 15.66 -1.26 9.37
N ASN A 29 16.72 -1.28 10.18
CA ASN A 29 17.18 -2.47 10.91
C ASN A 29 16.05 -2.97 11.82
N SER A 30 15.94 -4.29 11.99
CA SER A 30 14.94 -4.90 12.87
C SER A 30 15.12 -4.55 14.35
N ASP A 31 16.31 -4.12 14.76
CA ASP A 31 16.55 -3.46 16.05
C ASP A 31 16.39 -1.93 15.89
N PRO A 32 15.33 -1.31 16.44
CA PRO A 32 15.11 0.13 16.33
C PRO A 32 16.28 0.99 16.83
N LYS A 33 17.09 0.48 17.77
CA LYS A 33 18.24 1.22 18.33
C LYS A 33 19.41 1.34 17.35
N LYS A 34 19.43 0.51 16.31
CA LYS A 34 20.42 0.58 15.22
C LYS A 34 19.99 1.49 14.07
N ASN A 35 18.85 2.16 14.20
CA ASN A 35 18.37 3.12 13.22
C ASN A 35 18.61 4.54 13.71
N TRP A 36 19.28 5.33 12.89
CA TRP A 36 19.46 6.77 13.07
C TRP A 36 18.65 7.53 12.03
N VAL A 37 18.11 8.67 12.43
CA VAL A 37 17.23 9.48 11.60
C VAL A 37 17.71 10.94 11.62
N VAL A 38 17.74 11.59 10.46
CA VAL A 38 17.87 13.04 10.34
C VAL A 38 16.66 13.57 9.57
N LEU A 39 15.88 14.44 10.21
CA LEU A 39 14.70 15.09 9.63
C LEU A 39 14.98 16.57 9.43
N VAL A 40 14.74 17.11 8.24
CA VAL A 40 15.07 18.50 7.89
C VAL A 40 13.94 19.17 7.15
N ALA A 41 13.42 20.27 7.73
CA ALA A 41 12.61 21.24 7.04
C ALA A 41 13.51 22.41 6.66
N GLY A 42 13.74 22.62 5.36
CA GLY A 42 14.68 23.63 4.86
C GLY A 42 14.12 25.05 4.83
N SER A 43 12.81 25.26 5.00
CA SER A 43 12.20 26.60 4.94
C SER A 43 11.72 27.15 6.28
N ASP A 44 11.45 28.45 6.29
CA ASP A 44 10.66 29.16 7.28
C ASP A 44 9.43 29.87 6.66
N GLY A 45 8.63 30.51 7.50
CA GLY A 45 7.52 31.36 7.10
C GLY A 45 6.20 30.62 6.89
N TRP A 46 5.10 31.33 7.14
CA TRP A 46 3.73 30.78 7.08
C TRP A 46 3.36 30.13 5.74
N TRP A 47 3.85 30.66 4.62
CA TRP A 47 3.58 30.11 3.29
C TRP A 47 4.29 28.77 3.02
N ASN A 48 5.30 28.43 3.83
CA ASN A 48 6.02 27.17 3.79
C ASN A 48 5.67 26.26 4.98
N TYR A 49 4.46 26.42 5.53
CA TYR A 49 3.91 25.59 6.60
C TYR A 49 4.16 24.09 6.39
N ARG A 50 3.87 23.61 5.17
CA ARG A 50 3.97 22.22 4.73
C ARG A 50 5.31 21.53 5.03
N HIS A 51 6.45 22.21 4.87
CA HIS A 51 7.73 21.56 5.09
C HIS A 51 7.97 21.25 6.58
N GLN A 52 7.52 22.13 7.48
CA GLN A 52 7.64 21.89 8.93
C GLN A 52 6.58 20.91 9.44
N SER A 53 5.36 20.94 8.88
CA SER A 53 4.34 19.94 9.21
C SER A 53 4.73 18.54 8.75
N ASP A 54 5.36 18.42 7.58
CA ASP A 54 5.90 17.17 7.05
C ASP A 54 6.96 16.57 7.99
N VAL A 55 7.93 17.37 8.44
CA VAL A 55 8.93 16.92 9.44
C VAL A 55 8.28 16.52 10.75
N CYS A 56 7.28 17.28 11.21
CA CYS A 56 6.53 16.93 12.42
C CYS A 56 5.83 15.58 12.26
N HIS A 57 5.16 15.33 11.13
CA HIS A 57 4.47 14.08 10.86
C HIS A 57 5.44 12.89 10.75
N ALA A 58 6.54 13.06 10.02
CA ALA A 58 7.60 12.06 9.94
C ALA A 58 8.17 11.70 11.32
N TYR A 59 8.35 12.69 12.20
CA TYR A 59 8.78 12.45 13.58
C TYR A 59 7.77 11.61 14.37
N GLN A 60 6.46 11.87 14.24
CA GLN A 60 5.42 11.07 14.90
C GLN A 60 5.45 9.61 14.43
N ILE A 61 5.57 9.37 13.12
CA ILE A 61 5.62 8.03 12.54
C ILE A 61 6.84 7.27 13.09
N LEU A 62 8.03 7.87 13.00
CA LEU A 62 9.28 7.20 13.35
C LEU A 62 9.39 6.91 14.85
N THR A 63 8.89 7.81 15.69
CA THR A 63 8.79 7.53 17.14
C THR A 63 7.72 6.48 17.45
N GLY A 64 6.60 6.46 16.72
CA GLY A 64 5.57 5.42 16.80
C GLY A 64 6.07 4.03 16.41
N LEU A 65 7.01 3.97 15.45
CA LEU A 65 7.73 2.75 15.05
C LEU A 65 8.82 2.32 16.05
N GLY A 66 8.99 3.06 17.15
CA GLY A 66 9.91 2.72 18.23
C GLY A 66 11.35 3.17 18.02
N ILE A 67 11.64 4.03 17.04
CA ILE A 67 12.96 4.65 16.93
C ILE A 67 13.19 5.55 18.16
N PRO A 68 14.28 5.35 18.92
CA PRO A 68 14.54 6.14 20.11
C PRO A 68 14.73 7.62 19.76
N LYS A 69 14.17 8.54 20.57
CA LYS A 69 14.26 9.99 20.32
C LYS A 69 15.70 10.50 20.31
N GLU A 70 16.59 9.84 21.04
CA GLU A 70 18.03 10.09 21.03
C GLU A 70 18.71 9.81 19.68
N ASN A 71 18.10 8.97 18.84
CA ASN A 71 18.59 8.62 17.51
C ASN A 71 17.94 9.45 16.39
N ILE A 72 16.98 10.32 16.71
CA ILE A 72 16.33 11.22 15.75
C ILE A 72 16.92 12.62 15.94
N ILE A 73 17.43 13.21 14.86
CA ILE A 73 17.96 14.57 14.82
C ILE A 73 17.05 15.43 13.96
N THR A 74 16.43 16.46 14.55
CA THR A 74 15.44 17.29 13.84
C THR A 74 15.93 18.72 13.63
N PHE A 75 15.92 19.16 12.38
CA PHE A 75 16.10 20.54 11.93
C PHE A 75 14.75 21.10 11.51
N MET A 76 14.29 22.14 12.21
CA MET A 76 13.02 22.80 11.90
C MET A 76 13.08 24.24 12.41
N TYR A 77 12.72 25.21 11.58
CA TYR A 77 12.86 26.62 11.95
C TYR A 77 12.02 27.00 13.18
N ASP A 78 10.87 26.34 13.35
CA ASP A 78 9.97 26.41 14.52
C ASP A 78 9.19 27.73 14.64
N ASP A 79 8.75 28.28 13.52
CA ASP A 79 7.98 29.54 13.43
C ASP A 79 6.52 29.36 12.98
N ILE A 80 6.04 28.11 12.90
CA ILE A 80 4.67 27.77 12.44
C ILE A 80 3.68 27.60 13.59
N ALA A 81 4.00 26.79 14.60
CA ALA A 81 3.04 26.44 15.67
C ALA A 81 2.51 27.68 16.42
N ASN A 82 3.36 28.68 16.63
CA ASN A 82 3.01 29.93 17.32
C ASN A 82 2.99 31.14 16.36
N ASN A 83 2.87 30.91 15.06
CA ASN A 83 2.76 32.00 14.09
C ASN A 83 1.51 32.84 14.36
N ARG A 84 1.59 34.16 14.16
CA ARG A 84 0.41 35.05 14.29
C ARG A 84 -0.73 34.71 13.33
N ASN A 85 -0.42 34.07 12.21
CA ASN A 85 -1.39 33.63 11.21
C ASN A 85 -2.01 32.28 11.57
N ASN A 86 -1.49 31.56 12.57
CA ASN A 86 -2.00 30.25 12.96
C ASN A 86 -3.27 30.40 13.80
N PRO A 87 -4.45 29.97 13.29
CA PRO A 87 -5.70 30.02 14.07
C PRO A 87 -5.73 28.99 15.21
N TYR A 88 -4.77 28.06 15.26
CA TYR A 88 -4.62 27.04 16.30
C TYR A 88 -3.24 27.13 16.98
N PRO A 89 -3.02 28.12 17.86
CA PRO A 89 -1.73 28.30 18.53
C PRO A 89 -1.23 27.03 19.22
N GLY A 90 0.04 26.71 19.00
CA GLY A 90 0.72 25.55 19.56
C GLY A 90 0.47 24.23 18.83
N LYS A 91 -0.21 24.25 17.66
CA LYS A 91 -0.50 23.04 16.86
C LYS A 91 -0.03 23.18 15.42
N ILE A 92 0.33 22.04 14.83
CA ILE A 92 0.62 21.90 13.39
C ILE A 92 -0.13 20.67 12.87
N PHE A 93 -0.70 20.74 11.67
CA PHE A 93 -1.47 19.67 11.03
C PHE A 93 -0.83 19.29 9.69
N ASN A 94 -1.00 18.05 9.23
CA ASN A 94 -0.43 17.60 7.94
C ASN A 94 -1.51 17.08 6.96
N ASP A 95 -2.79 17.33 7.26
CA ASP A 95 -3.95 17.02 6.41
C ASP A 95 -5.20 17.81 6.85
N TYR A 96 -6.32 17.61 6.13
CA TYR A 96 -7.61 18.22 6.48
C TYR A 96 -8.30 17.60 7.70
N ASN A 97 -7.77 16.54 8.30
CA ASN A 97 -8.33 15.96 9.52
C ASN A 97 -7.90 16.74 10.78
N HIS A 98 -6.94 17.65 10.64
CA HIS A 98 -6.43 18.51 11.73
C HIS A 98 -5.94 17.70 12.94
N LYS A 99 -5.34 16.54 12.69
CA LYS A 99 -4.62 15.79 13.72
C LYS A 99 -3.31 16.51 14.02
N ASP A 100 -3.11 16.90 15.28
CA ASP A 100 -1.90 17.61 15.70
C ASP A 100 -0.66 16.71 15.58
N VAL A 101 0.29 17.12 14.74
CA VAL A 101 1.58 16.45 14.53
C VAL A 101 2.73 17.15 15.24
N TYR A 102 2.53 18.33 15.83
CA TYR A 102 3.59 19.09 16.52
C TYR A 102 3.86 18.60 17.94
N ALA A 103 2.83 18.10 18.62
CA ALA A 103 2.92 17.70 20.01
C ALA A 103 4.06 16.68 20.26
N GLY A 104 5.03 17.05 21.11
CA GLY A 104 6.11 16.15 21.55
C GLY A 104 7.29 16.00 20.58
N VAL A 105 7.31 16.76 19.48
CA VAL A 105 8.46 16.84 18.57
C VAL A 105 9.66 17.45 19.31
N GLN A 106 10.79 16.73 19.32
CA GLN A 106 12.06 17.24 19.84
C GLN A 106 12.83 17.88 18.69
N ILE A 107 12.99 19.19 18.73
CA ILE A 107 13.67 19.94 17.68
C ILE A 107 15.07 20.31 18.17
N ASP A 108 16.09 19.74 17.53
CA ASP A 108 17.49 19.86 17.95
C ASP A 108 18.18 21.12 17.40
N TYR A 109 17.76 21.54 16.20
CA TYR A 109 18.28 22.71 15.50
C TYR A 109 17.10 23.60 15.07
N LYS A 110 17.07 24.85 15.56
CA LYS A 110 15.97 25.83 15.41
C LYS A 110 16.45 27.15 14.85
N GLY A 111 15.57 27.88 14.17
CA GLY A 111 15.89 29.19 13.60
C GLY A 111 17.18 29.15 12.76
N LYS A 112 18.13 30.02 13.09
CA LYS A 112 19.42 30.16 12.37
C LYS A 112 20.32 28.94 12.40
N ASP A 113 20.09 28.01 13.33
CA ASP A 113 20.83 26.74 13.37
C ASP A 113 20.41 25.80 12.21
N VAL A 114 19.30 26.09 11.53
CA VAL A 114 18.85 25.41 10.31
C VAL A 114 19.59 26.02 9.12
N ASN A 115 20.73 25.43 8.76
CA ASN A 115 21.52 25.82 7.59
C ASN A 115 22.34 24.64 7.05
N SER A 116 22.77 24.74 5.79
CA SER A 116 23.46 23.66 5.07
C SER A 116 24.74 23.20 5.76
N LYS A 117 25.50 24.15 6.34
CA LYS A 117 26.77 23.86 7.04
C LYS A 117 26.54 23.06 8.31
N MET A 118 25.53 23.42 9.10
CA MET A 118 25.16 22.69 10.30
C MET A 118 24.70 21.29 9.96
N PHE A 119 23.83 21.14 8.95
CA PHE A 119 23.39 19.84 8.45
C PHE A 119 24.58 18.94 8.05
N MET A 120 25.51 19.43 7.23
CA MET A 120 26.68 18.65 6.82
C MET A 120 27.57 18.26 8.02
N ARG A 121 27.73 19.12 9.02
CA ARG A 121 28.50 18.81 10.24
C ARG A 121 27.80 17.75 11.09
N VAL A 122 26.48 17.81 11.22
CA VAL A 122 25.67 16.78 11.89
C VAL A 122 25.81 15.44 11.20
N MET A 123 25.68 15.42 9.87
CA MET A 123 25.84 14.21 9.06
C MET A 123 27.22 13.58 9.26
N LYS A 124 28.28 14.40 9.35
CA LYS A 124 29.66 13.94 9.56
C LYS A 124 29.97 13.50 11.00
N GLY A 125 29.04 13.66 11.95
CA GLY A 125 29.27 13.36 13.36
C GLY A 125 30.33 14.28 13.99
N ASP A 126 30.18 15.60 13.80
CA ASP A 126 31.16 16.60 14.25
C ASP A 126 31.36 16.60 15.79
N GLU A 127 32.59 16.30 16.21
CA GLU A 127 32.96 16.18 17.63
C GLU A 127 32.90 17.52 18.38
N GLN A 128 33.06 18.67 17.70
CA GLN A 128 32.96 19.97 18.37
C GLN A 128 31.50 20.31 18.68
N LEU A 129 30.58 20.03 17.75
CA LEU A 129 29.15 20.15 18.01
C LEU A 129 28.72 19.24 19.16
N LYS A 130 29.19 17.98 19.15
CA LYS A 130 28.93 17.02 20.22
C LYS A 130 29.47 17.50 21.57
N ALA A 131 30.71 18.01 21.61
CA ALA A 131 31.30 18.57 22.83
C ALA A 131 30.55 19.82 23.34
N ALA A 132 29.90 20.57 22.44
CA ALA A 132 29.01 21.68 22.78
C ALA A 132 27.60 21.23 23.20
N GLY A 133 27.35 19.93 23.33
CA GLY A 133 26.06 19.38 23.75
C GLY A 133 25.00 19.31 22.65
N LYS A 134 25.37 19.54 21.38
CA LYS A 134 24.46 19.40 20.24
C LYS A 134 24.38 17.94 19.78
N LYS A 135 23.19 17.52 19.33
CA LYS A 135 22.95 16.16 18.83
C LYS A 135 23.51 16.02 17.41
N VAL A 136 24.47 15.12 17.22
CA VAL A 136 25.05 14.79 15.91
C VAL A 136 24.85 13.30 15.60
N LEU A 137 25.00 12.89 14.34
CA LEU A 137 24.97 11.47 14.02
C LEU A 137 26.13 10.74 14.71
N GLN A 138 25.80 9.70 15.46
CA GLN A 138 26.76 8.81 16.12
C GLN A 138 26.65 7.37 15.60
N SER A 139 26.07 7.21 14.41
CA SER A 139 25.93 5.93 13.72
C SER A 139 27.28 5.31 13.37
N GLY A 140 27.34 3.98 13.47
CA GLY A 140 28.51 3.17 13.17
C GLY A 140 28.30 2.19 11.99
N PRO A 141 29.25 1.26 11.78
CA PRO A 141 29.26 0.37 10.60
C PRO A 141 28.13 -0.66 10.53
N GLN A 142 27.34 -0.81 11.61
CA GLN A 142 26.22 -1.74 11.72
C GLN A 142 24.86 -1.04 11.82
N ASP A 143 24.86 0.30 11.75
CA ASP A 143 23.67 1.10 11.92
C ASP A 143 23.13 1.55 10.57
N ASN A 144 21.82 1.65 10.45
CA ASN A 144 21.16 2.22 9.29
C ASN A 144 20.89 3.71 9.54
N VAL A 145 21.01 4.52 8.50
CA VAL A 145 20.73 5.96 8.56
C VAL A 145 19.62 6.30 7.57
N PHE A 146 18.54 6.89 8.07
CA PHE A 146 17.48 7.46 7.26
C PHE A 146 17.57 8.99 7.31
N VAL A 147 17.54 9.62 6.15
CA VAL A 147 17.53 11.08 6.03
C VAL A 147 16.30 11.49 5.23
N TYR A 148 15.50 12.36 5.81
CA TYR A 148 14.36 12.96 5.16
C TYR A 148 14.53 14.47 5.13
N PHE A 149 14.44 15.04 3.93
CA PHE A 149 14.53 16.46 3.68
C PHE A 149 13.27 16.92 2.94
N THR A 150 12.70 18.04 3.36
CA THR A 150 11.56 18.71 2.70
C THR A 150 11.79 20.22 2.67
N ASP A 151 11.82 20.78 1.45
CA ASP A 151 11.83 22.21 1.15
C ASP A 151 11.63 22.45 -0.36
N HIS A 152 11.85 23.68 -0.81
CA HIS A 152 12.17 24.06 -2.17
C HIS A 152 13.53 23.53 -2.62
N GLY A 153 13.69 23.49 -3.94
CA GLY A 153 14.95 23.16 -4.58
C GLY A 153 15.01 23.71 -6.00
N ALA A 154 16.16 23.55 -6.61
CA ALA A 154 16.41 23.86 -8.00
C ALA A 154 17.40 22.85 -8.58
N GLU A 155 17.71 22.95 -9.86
CA GLU A 155 18.70 22.07 -10.48
C GLU A 155 20.05 22.15 -9.74
N GLY A 156 20.46 21.03 -9.15
CA GLY A 156 21.72 20.86 -8.45
C GLY A 156 21.79 21.43 -7.03
N LEU A 157 20.66 21.85 -6.42
CA LEU A 157 20.63 22.32 -5.03
C LEU A 157 19.29 22.08 -4.33
N ILE A 158 19.34 22.03 -3.00
CA ILE A 158 18.19 22.15 -2.10
C ILE A 158 18.38 23.35 -1.16
N CYS A 159 17.28 24.00 -0.78
CA CYS A 159 17.33 25.25 -0.04
C CYS A 159 17.46 25.03 1.48
N PHE A 160 17.99 26.04 2.17
CA PHE A 160 17.88 26.25 3.60
C PHE A 160 17.41 27.72 3.80
N PRO A 161 17.00 28.13 5.02
CA PRO A 161 16.41 29.46 5.21
C PRO A 161 17.37 30.62 4.92
N GLU A 162 18.67 30.42 5.15
CA GLU A 162 19.71 31.45 4.97
C GLU A 162 20.82 31.06 3.95
N ASP A 163 20.82 29.83 3.42
CA ASP A 163 21.81 29.35 2.44
C ASP A 163 21.27 28.17 1.59
N ASP A 164 22.08 27.66 0.65
CA ASP A 164 21.73 26.51 -0.20
C ASP A 164 22.71 25.36 0.01
N LEU A 165 22.24 24.12 -0.08
CA LEU A 165 23.08 22.93 -0.14
C LEU A 165 23.18 22.42 -1.57
N TYR A 166 24.37 22.54 -2.17
CA TYR A 166 24.61 22.04 -3.52
C TYR A 166 24.80 20.52 -3.55
N ALA A 167 24.33 19.89 -4.63
CA ALA A 167 24.42 18.44 -4.87
C ALA A 167 25.83 17.88 -4.65
N ARG A 168 26.85 18.62 -5.11
CA ARG A 168 28.26 18.24 -4.90
C ARG A 168 28.63 18.15 -3.42
N GLN A 169 28.26 19.14 -2.62
CA GLN A 169 28.59 19.17 -1.18
C GLN A 169 27.87 18.06 -0.41
N MET A 170 26.61 17.79 -0.80
CA MET A 170 25.85 16.68 -0.25
C MET A 170 26.52 15.34 -0.57
N ASN A 171 26.90 15.09 -1.83
CA ASN A 171 27.56 13.86 -2.24
C ASN A 171 28.95 13.69 -1.61
N GLU A 172 29.74 14.76 -1.50
CA GLU A 172 31.02 14.74 -0.77
C GLU A 172 30.83 14.38 0.72
N THR A 173 29.73 14.84 1.33
CA THR A 173 29.36 14.49 2.71
C THR A 173 28.97 13.02 2.83
N ILE A 174 28.17 12.49 1.90
CA ILE A 174 27.81 11.07 1.83
C ILE A 174 29.06 10.20 1.66
N THR A 175 29.96 10.56 0.74
CA THR A 175 31.23 9.85 0.52
C THR A 175 32.09 9.86 1.77
N TYR A 176 32.18 10.99 2.48
CA TYR A 176 32.89 11.05 3.76
C TYR A 176 32.30 10.06 4.77
N MET A 177 30.97 10.01 4.92
CA MET A 177 30.32 9.10 5.86
C MET A 177 30.62 7.63 5.53
N TYR A 178 30.60 7.27 4.24
CA TYR A 178 30.96 5.93 3.77
C TYR A 178 32.41 5.57 4.11
N GLN A 179 33.36 6.45 3.76
CA GLN A 179 34.79 6.24 4.01
C GLN A 179 35.12 6.09 5.50
N ASN A 180 34.34 6.75 6.36
CA ASN A 180 34.48 6.70 7.81
C ASN A 180 33.58 5.63 8.46
N LYS A 181 32.98 4.73 7.67
CA LYS A 181 32.14 3.62 8.13
C LYS A 181 31.03 4.05 9.10
N ARG A 182 30.39 5.18 8.81
CA ARG A 182 29.34 5.77 9.67
C ARG A 182 27.95 5.20 9.42
N TYR A 183 27.80 4.20 8.57
CA TYR A 183 26.55 3.47 8.34
C TYR A 183 26.83 2.11 7.70
N GLN A 184 25.87 1.19 7.85
CA GLN A 184 25.77 -0.05 7.09
C GLN A 184 25.02 0.19 5.77
N GLN A 185 23.86 0.85 5.86
CA GLN A 185 23.03 1.27 4.73
C GLN A 185 22.43 2.66 5.03
N MET A 186 22.20 3.44 3.99
CA MET A 186 21.63 4.78 4.12
C MET A 186 20.53 5.03 3.09
N VAL A 187 19.46 5.67 3.52
CA VAL A 187 18.31 6.00 2.68
C VAL A 187 18.05 7.51 2.73
N PHE A 188 17.88 8.13 1.57
CA PHE A 188 17.44 9.52 1.42
C PHE A 188 16.06 9.60 0.80
N TYR A 189 15.15 10.31 1.47
CA TYR A 189 13.88 10.78 0.89
C TYR A 189 14.00 12.30 0.75
N ILE A 190 13.87 12.82 -0.47
CA ILE A 190 13.95 14.28 -0.72
C ILE A 190 12.69 14.77 -1.40
N GLU A 191 11.96 15.61 -0.67
CA GLU A 191 10.90 16.47 -1.17
C GLU A 191 11.48 17.83 -1.54
N ALA A 192 11.62 18.07 -2.84
CA ALA A 192 11.96 19.37 -3.41
C ALA A 192 11.77 19.39 -4.94
N CYS A 193 11.55 20.57 -5.50
CA CYS A 193 11.64 20.79 -6.93
C CYS A 193 13.01 20.37 -7.46
N HIS A 194 13.04 19.71 -8.62
CA HIS A 194 14.26 19.23 -9.28
C HIS A 194 15.12 18.27 -8.43
N SER A 195 14.56 17.67 -7.38
CA SER A 195 15.29 16.88 -6.38
C SER A 195 16.10 15.72 -6.95
N GLY A 196 15.66 15.12 -8.07
CA GLY A 196 16.45 14.10 -8.79
C GLY A 196 17.86 14.57 -9.17
N SER A 197 18.04 15.87 -9.43
CA SER A 197 19.34 16.47 -9.77
C SER A 197 20.37 16.43 -8.63
N MET A 198 19.93 16.15 -7.39
CA MET A 198 20.85 15.97 -6.25
C MET A 198 21.67 14.68 -6.33
N PHE A 199 21.21 13.70 -7.12
CA PHE A 199 21.82 12.37 -7.20
C PHE A 199 22.11 11.92 -8.63
N ASP A 200 21.38 12.41 -9.63
CA ASP A 200 21.56 12.00 -11.03
C ASP A 200 22.98 12.31 -11.52
N GLY A 201 23.65 11.29 -12.07
CA GLY A 201 25.03 11.37 -12.54
C GLY A 201 26.13 11.65 -11.48
N ILE A 202 25.78 11.94 -10.22
CA ILE A 202 26.74 12.35 -9.18
C ILE A 202 26.85 11.38 -8.00
N LEU A 203 25.78 10.66 -7.65
CA LEU A 203 25.80 9.71 -6.54
C LEU A 203 26.72 8.51 -6.87
N SER A 204 27.71 8.31 -6.01
CA SER A 204 28.68 7.21 -6.19
C SER A 204 27.98 5.85 -6.13
N ARG A 205 28.39 4.93 -7.02
CA ARG A 205 27.90 3.55 -7.00
C ARG A 205 28.60 2.75 -5.90
N ASN A 206 27.94 1.70 -5.41
CA ASN A 206 28.48 0.73 -4.44
C ASN A 206 28.83 1.29 -3.04
N ILE A 207 28.15 2.36 -2.62
CA ILE A 207 28.32 2.93 -1.26
C ILE A 207 27.14 2.61 -0.32
N GLN A 208 26.25 1.68 -0.69
CA GLN A 208 25.07 1.30 0.13
C GLN A 208 24.12 2.47 0.46
N VAL A 209 23.97 3.39 -0.48
CA VAL A 209 23.00 4.50 -0.41
C VAL A 209 21.89 4.25 -1.42
N TYR A 210 20.65 4.41 -0.96
CA TYR A 210 19.46 4.47 -1.80
C TYR A 210 18.81 5.85 -1.64
N ALA A 211 18.37 6.45 -2.73
CA ALA A 211 17.68 7.74 -2.71
C ALA A 211 16.42 7.67 -3.56
N THR A 212 15.36 8.29 -3.05
CA THR A 212 14.12 8.56 -3.79
C THR A 212 13.78 10.03 -3.61
N THR A 213 13.21 10.61 -4.65
CA THR A 213 13.00 12.04 -4.80
C THR A 213 11.58 12.31 -5.27
N ALA A 214 11.00 13.41 -4.81
CA ALA A 214 9.64 13.82 -5.19
C ALA A 214 9.52 14.19 -6.68
N ALA A 215 10.63 14.60 -7.30
CA ALA A 215 10.68 15.01 -8.69
C ALA A 215 11.92 14.45 -9.40
N ASN A 216 11.83 14.29 -10.72
CA ASN A 216 13.01 14.07 -11.56
C ASN A 216 13.87 15.37 -11.66
N PRO A 217 15.06 15.35 -12.28
CA PRO A 217 15.94 16.53 -12.36
C PRO A 217 15.35 17.78 -13.05
N TYR A 218 14.26 17.65 -13.80
CA TYR A 218 13.74 18.67 -14.72
C TYR A 218 12.33 19.16 -14.38
N GLU A 219 11.73 18.70 -13.28
CA GLU A 219 10.37 19.05 -12.90
C GLU A 219 10.27 19.53 -11.44
N SER A 220 9.18 20.25 -11.14
CA SER A 220 8.85 20.66 -9.78
C SER A 220 8.20 19.53 -9.00
N SER A 221 8.31 19.57 -7.66
CA SER A 221 7.44 18.79 -6.78
C SER A 221 6.21 19.61 -6.40
N PHE A 222 5.24 18.98 -5.73
CA PHE A 222 3.91 19.56 -5.53
C PHE A 222 3.50 19.59 -4.07
N ALA A 223 2.90 20.71 -3.66
CA ALA A 223 2.20 20.84 -2.40
C ALA A 223 0.80 20.21 -2.50
N THR A 224 0.27 19.73 -1.37
CA THR A 224 -1.10 19.21 -1.26
C THR A 224 -1.80 19.79 -0.03
N PHE A 225 -3.10 19.51 0.11
CA PHE A 225 -3.96 20.06 1.16
C PHE A 225 -3.97 21.60 1.22
N CYS A 226 -4.11 22.27 0.07
CA CYS A 226 -4.03 23.73 -0.05
C CYS A 226 -5.39 24.46 0.08
N ASP A 227 -6.50 23.73 0.18
CA ASP A 227 -7.86 24.29 0.22
C ASP A 227 -8.46 24.24 1.64
N ASP A 228 -7.62 24.31 2.68
CA ASP A 228 -8.11 24.35 4.05
C ASP A 228 -8.91 25.64 4.30
N LYS A 229 -10.10 25.50 4.90
CA LYS A 229 -11.01 26.65 5.10
C LYS A 229 -10.56 27.61 6.20
N THR A 230 -9.62 27.18 7.05
CA THR A 230 -9.22 27.90 8.26
C THR A 230 -7.74 28.29 8.23
N ILE A 231 -6.90 27.46 7.63
CA ILE A 231 -5.45 27.65 7.52
C ILE A 231 -5.15 28.03 6.07
N ASP A 232 -4.90 29.32 5.83
CA ASP A 232 -4.67 29.87 4.48
C ASP A 232 -3.24 29.58 3.97
N THR A 233 -2.92 28.29 3.77
CA THR A 233 -1.66 27.76 3.20
C THR A 233 -1.80 26.25 2.95
N CYS A 234 -0.85 25.63 2.26
CA CYS A 234 -0.81 24.17 2.07
C CYS A 234 -0.29 23.46 3.32
N LEU A 235 -0.94 22.35 3.71
CA LEU A 235 -0.63 21.63 4.95
C LEU A 235 0.45 20.55 4.80
N ALA A 236 0.75 20.07 3.59
CA ALA A 236 1.77 19.05 3.33
C ALA A 236 2.32 19.15 1.91
N ASP A 237 3.41 18.44 1.62
CA ASP A 237 3.84 18.14 0.26
C ASP A 237 3.40 16.74 -0.19
N GLU A 238 3.10 16.57 -1.48
CA GLU A 238 2.40 15.39 -2.01
C GLU A 238 3.22 14.10 -1.86
N TYR A 239 4.48 14.11 -2.26
CA TYR A 239 5.35 12.95 -2.11
C TYR A 239 5.56 12.62 -0.63
N SER A 240 5.76 13.67 0.18
CA SER A 240 5.92 13.57 1.63
C SER A 240 4.73 12.91 2.31
N TYR A 241 3.53 13.41 2.05
CA TYR A 241 2.30 12.84 2.58
C TYR A 241 2.08 11.39 2.13
N ASN A 242 2.36 11.09 0.85
CA ASN A 242 2.14 9.75 0.29
C ASN A 242 3.05 8.69 0.93
N TRP A 243 4.35 8.96 1.12
CA TRP A 243 5.22 7.95 1.76
C TRP A 243 4.89 7.78 3.25
N MET A 244 4.49 8.85 3.92
CA MET A 244 4.09 8.82 5.33
C MET A 244 2.80 8.00 5.51
N THR A 245 1.78 8.25 4.70
CA THR A 245 0.52 7.50 4.74
C THR A 245 0.69 6.04 4.31
N ASP A 246 1.54 5.75 3.33
CA ASP A 246 1.93 4.36 3.00
C ASP A 246 2.55 3.66 4.22
N THR A 247 3.41 4.36 4.96
CA THR A 247 4.04 3.83 6.18
C THR A 247 3.04 3.60 7.32
N GLU A 248 2.03 4.45 7.45
CA GLU A 248 0.99 4.34 8.49
C GLU A 248 -0.08 3.29 8.15
N THR A 249 -0.23 2.92 6.88
CA THR A 249 -1.32 2.07 6.42
C THR A 249 -1.04 0.59 6.69
N ASP A 250 -1.70 0.04 7.70
CA ASP A 250 -1.71 -1.41 7.97
C ASP A 250 -2.59 -2.22 7.00
N VAL A 251 -3.41 -1.56 6.18
CA VAL A 251 -4.31 -2.22 5.22
C VAL A 251 -3.65 -2.22 3.84
N ASN A 252 -2.68 -3.11 3.65
CA ASN A 252 -1.98 -3.31 2.37
C ASN A 252 -1.79 -4.82 2.08
N SER A 253 -1.48 -5.13 0.81
CA SER A 253 -1.35 -6.51 0.33
C SER A 253 -0.30 -7.31 1.12
N LYS A 254 0.81 -6.66 1.50
CA LYS A 254 1.90 -7.25 2.26
C LYS A 254 1.48 -7.61 3.67
N MET A 255 0.74 -6.73 4.36
CA MET A 255 0.20 -6.98 5.68
C MET A 255 -0.77 -8.16 5.63
N PHE A 256 -1.69 -8.17 4.65
CA PHE A 256 -2.63 -9.29 4.45
C PHE A 256 -1.89 -10.63 4.30
N MET A 257 -0.88 -10.70 3.43
CA MET A 257 -0.09 -11.92 3.26
C MET A 257 0.65 -12.34 4.54
N ARG A 258 1.19 -11.39 5.32
CA ARG A 258 1.86 -11.68 6.60
C ARG A 258 0.89 -12.17 7.66
N VAL A 259 -0.31 -11.59 7.72
CA VAL A 259 -1.42 -12.05 8.59
C VAL A 259 -1.79 -13.49 8.23
N MET A 260 -1.96 -13.78 6.93
CA MET A 260 -2.27 -15.12 6.42
C MET A 260 -1.18 -16.14 6.80
N LYS A 261 0.10 -15.77 6.67
CA LYS A 261 1.24 -16.63 7.04
C LYS A 261 1.47 -16.76 8.56
N GLY A 262 0.70 -16.04 9.36
CA GLY A 262 0.87 -15.88 10.81
C GLY A 262 2.27 -15.44 11.21
N ASP A 263 2.67 -14.27 10.72
CA ASP A 263 3.95 -13.64 10.98
C ASP A 263 4.19 -13.36 12.48
N GLU A 264 5.27 -13.92 13.02
CA GLU A 264 5.62 -13.81 14.45
C GLU A 264 6.07 -12.40 14.85
N GLN A 265 6.62 -11.59 13.92
CA GLN A 265 6.99 -10.21 14.22
C GLN A 265 5.76 -9.33 14.39
N LEU A 266 4.75 -9.51 13.53
CA LEU A 266 3.46 -8.83 13.68
C LEU A 266 2.79 -9.20 15.00
N LYS A 267 2.82 -10.49 15.36
CA LYS A 267 2.33 -10.98 16.64
C LYS A 267 3.08 -10.36 17.82
N ALA A 268 4.41 -10.30 17.76
CA ALA A 268 5.24 -9.65 18.78
C ALA A 268 4.95 -8.14 18.90
N ALA A 269 4.57 -7.50 17.80
CA ALA A 269 4.09 -6.12 17.76
C ALA A 269 2.62 -5.94 18.21
N GLY A 270 1.98 -6.97 18.76
CA GLY A 270 0.62 -6.92 19.29
C GLY A 270 -0.48 -6.99 18.23
N LYS A 271 -0.15 -7.22 16.96
CA LYS A 271 -1.13 -7.41 15.89
C LYS A 271 -1.68 -8.85 15.91
N LYS A 272 -2.94 -9.02 15.52
CA LYS A 272 -3.53 -10.35 15.33
C LYS A 272 -3.12 -10.91 13.98
N VAL A 273 -2.71 -12.17 13.96
CA VAL A 273 -2.37 -12.93 12.76
C VAL A 273 -3.06 -14.30 12.79
N LEU A 274 -3.13 -15.01 11.65
CA LEU A 274 -3.67 -16.37 11.62
C LEU A 274 -2.75 -17.34 12.36
N GLN A 275 -3.18 -17.74 13.55
CA GLN A 275 -2.52 -18.75 14.39
C GLN A 275 -3.12 -20.14 14.19
N SER A 276 -3.76 -20.38 13.04
CA SER A 276 -4.36 -21.64 12.67
C SER A 276 -3.30 -22.72 12.37
N GLY A 277 -3.68 -23.97 12.65
CA GLY A 277 -2.90 -25.18 12.45
C GLY A 277 -3.68 -26.26 11.69
N PRO A 278 -3.20 -27.52 11.67
CA PRO A 278 -3.72 -28.57 10.78
C PRO A 278 -5.12 -29.08 11.11
N GLN A 279 -5.72 -28.62 12.21
CA GLN A 279 -7.07 -29.00 12.67
C GLN A 279 -8.06 -27.82 12.61
N ASP A 280 -7.60 -26.64 12.18
CA ASP A 280 -8.40 -25.43 12.17
C ASP A 280 -8.95 -25.17 10.78
N ASN A 281 -10.23 -24.80 10.70
CA ASN A 281 -10.81 -24.28 9.47
C ASN A 281 -10.55 -22.78 9.38
N VAL A 282 -10.23 -22.31 8.18
CA VAL A 282 -9.99 -20.89 7.91
C VAL A 282 -11.04 -20.38 6.92
N PHE A 283 -11.71 -19.29 7.25
CA PHE A 283 -12.59 -18.56 6.35
C PHE A 283 -11.98 -17.19 6.07
N VAL A 284 -11.87 -16.83 4.80
CA VAL A 284 -11.38 -15.53 4.34
C VAL A 284 -12.43 -14.91 3.43
N TYR A 285 -12.83 -13.69 3.74
CA TYR A 285 -13.68 -12.88 2.89
C TYR A 285 -12.94 -11.59 2.52
N TYR A 286 -12.91 -11.29 1.23
CA TYR A 286 -12.35 -10.07 0.67
C TYR A 286 -13.44 -9.34 -0.13
N SER A 287 -13.49 -8.02 0.00
CA SER A 287 -14.43 -7.16 -0.71
C SER A 287 -13.80 -5.80 -0.99
N ASP A 288 -13.53 -5.55 -2.27
CA ASP A 288 -13.10 -4.26 -2.83
C ASP A 288 -13.08 -4.35 -4.37
N HIS A 289 -12.39 -3.41 -5.03
CA HIS A 289 -12.08 -3.48 -6.45
C HIS A 289 -11.08 -4.60 -6.82
N GLY A 290 -11.06 -4.92 -8.11
CA GLY A 290 -10.14 -5.86 -8.72
C GLY A 290 -10.05 -5.65 -10.23
N ALA A 291 -9.06 -6.29 -10.84
CA ALA A 291 -8.85 -6.32 -12.28
C ALA A 291 -8.33 -7.71 -12.68
N GLU A 292 -8.06 -7.92 -13.96
CA GLU A 292 -7.51 -9.19 -14.41
C GLU A 292 -6.17 -9.48 -13.71
N GLY A 293 -6.13 -10.55 -12.91
CA GLY A 293 -4.96 -11.03 -12.21
C GLY A 293 -4.57 -10.27 -10.94
N LEU A 294 -5.41 -9.35 -10.44
CA LEU A 294 -5.16 -8.64 -9.18
C LEU A 294 -6.44 -8.26 -8.43
N ILE A 295 -6.29 -8.05 -7.12
CA ILE A 295 -7.28 -7.40 -6.26
C ILE A 295 -6.62 -6.22 -5.54
N CYS A 296 -7.36 -5.13 -5.34
CA CYS A 296 -6.81 -3.88 -4.85
C CYS A 296 -6.70 -3.82 -3.32
N PHE A 297 -5.72 -3.09 -2.83
CA PHE A 297 -5.69 -2.60 -1.45
C PHE A 297 -5.62 -1.07 -1.50
N PRO A 298 -5.91 -0.37 -0.39
CA PRO A 298 -5.92 1.10 -0.36
C PRO A 298 -4.67 1.80 -0.92
N VAL A 299 -3.50 1.15 -0.83
CA VAL A 299 -2.21 1.75 -1.21
C VAL A 299 -1.38 0.90 -2.18
N ASP A 300 -1.78 -0.35 -2.45
CA ASP A 300 -1.08 -1.27 -3.34
C ASP A 300 -2.03 -2.32 -3.92
N ASP A 301 -1.53 -3.22 -4.77
CA ASP A 301 -2.32 -4.32 -5.36
C ASP A 301 -1.77 -5.69 -4.93
N LEU A 302 -2.67 -6.64 -4.69
CA LEU A 302 -2.32 -8.05 -4.48
C LEU A 302 -2.53 -8.84 -5.78
N PHE A 303 -1.44 -9.28 -6.39
CA PHE A 303 -1.50 -10.08 -7.61
C PHE A 303 -1.90 -11.54 -7.34
N ALA A 304 -2.62 -12.15 -8.28
CA ALA A 304 -3.09 -13.54 -8.23
C ALA A 304 -1.97 -14.52 -7.85
N ARG A 305 -0.78 -14.34 -8.44
CA ARG A 305 0.39 -15.17 -8.15
C ARG A 305 0.82 -15.09 -6.69
N GLN A 306 0.89 -13.89 -6.11
CA GLN A 306 1.32 -13.68 -4.72
C GLN A 306 0.32 -14.28 -3.73
N LEU A 307 -0.98 -14.16 -4.02
CA LEU A 307 -2.04 -14.79 -3.23
C LEU A 307 -1.91 -16.33 -3.28
N ASN A 308 -1.80 -16.91 -4.48
CA ASN A 308 -1.68 -18.36 -4.65
C ASN A 308 -0.40 -18.94 -4.04
N GLU A 309 0.73 -18.22 -4.11
CA GLU A 309 1.97 -18.57 -3.41
C GLU A 309 1.78 -18.54 -1.89
N THR A 310 1.03 -17.57 -1.37
CA THR A 310 0.70 -17.49 0.06
C THR A 310 -0.21 -18.63 0.52
N ILE A 311 -1.25 -18.96 -0.24
CA ILE A 311 -2.12 -20.11 0.03
C ILE A 311 -1.31 -21.42 0.01
N THR A 312 -0.44 -21.58 -0.99
CA THR A 312 0.45 -22.75 -1.10
C THR A 312 1.41 -22.85 0.09
N TYR A 313 1.97 -21.73 0.54
CA TYR A 313 2.78 -21.69 1.75
C TYR A 313 1.98 -22.15 2.98
N MET A 314 0.76 -21.66 3.15
CA MET A 314 -0.07 -22.05 4.30
C MET A 314 -0.37 -23.55 4.28
N TYR A 315 -0.63 -24.12 3.10
CA TYR A 315 -0.82 -25.55 2.91
C TYR A 315 0.41 -26.36 3.33
N GLN A 316 1.56 -26.02 2.76
CA GLN A 316 2.84 -26.70 3.01
C GLN A 316 3.25 -26.65 4.49
N ASN A 317 2.90 -25.56 5.17
CA ASN A 317 3.19 -25.36 6.59
C ASN A 317 2.04 -25.82 7.51
N LYS A 318 1.07 -26.58 6.99
CA LYS A 318 -0.03 -27.18 7.75
C LYS A 318 -0.79 -26.16 8.60
N ARG A 319 -1.05 -24.97 8.03
CA ARG A 319 -1.66 -23.83 8.74
C ARG A 319 -3.19 -23.86 8.72
N TYR A 320 -3.80 -24.90 8.17
CA TYR A 320 -5.24 -25.12 8.19
C TYR A 320 -5.53 -26.61 7.92
N GLN A 321 -6.70 -27.06 8.35
CA GLN A 321 -7.32 -28.31 7.90
C GLN A 321 -7.97 -28.10 6.53
N GLN A 322 -8.84 -27.10 6.45
CA GLN A 322 -9.59 -26.69 5.26
C GLN A 322 -9.70 -25.16 5.24
N MET A 323 -9.76 -24.57 4.04
CA MET A 323 -9.84 -23.13 3.87
C MET A 323 -10.90 -22.74 2.86
N VAL A 324 -11.67 -21.70 3.14
CA VAL A 324 -12.69 -21.15 2.24
C VAL A 324 -12.38 -19.68 1.95
N PHE A 325 -12.42 -19.28 0.68
CA PHE A 325 -12.30 -17.89 0.24
C PHE A 325 -13.56 -17.41 -0.47
N TYR A 326 -14.12 -16.30 -0.02
CA TYR A 326 -15.16 -15.55 -0.72
C TYR A 326 -14.55 -14.23 -1.22
N ILE A 327 -14.55 -14.00 -2.54
CA ILE A 327 -13.94 -12.82 -3.15
C ILE A 327 -15.01 -12.00 -3.88
N GLU A 328 -15.35 -10.85 -3.32
CA GLU A 328 -16.09 -9.78 -3.98
C GLU A 328 -15.10 -8.83 -4.64
N ALA A 329 -14.98 -8.92 -5.96
CA ALA A 329 -14.25 -7.96 -6.80
C ALA A 329 -14.60 -8.15 -8.28
N CYS A 330 -14.40 -7.10 -9.07
CA CYS A 330 -14.35 -7.21 -10.53
C CYS A 330 -13.25 -8.20 -10.95
N HIS A 331 -13.51 -9.00 -11.98
CA HIS A 331 -12.58 -9.98 -12.53
C HIS A 331 -12.08 -11.02 -11.52
N SER A 332 -12.74 -11.18 -10.36
CA SER A 332 -12.27 -11.99 -9.24
C SER A 332 -11.98 -13.45 -9.60
N GLY A 333 -12.66 -14.02 -10.60
CA GLY A 333 -12.34 -15.35 -11.12
C GLY A 333 -10.91 -15.49 -11.64
N SER A 334 -10.31 -14.41 -12.17
CA SER A 334 -8.93 -14.39 -12.69
C SER A 334 -7.87 -14.61 -11.61
N MET A 335 -8.23 -14.44 -10.33
CA MET A 335 -7.33 -14.71 -9.20
C MET A 335 -7.01 -16.19 -9.02
N PHE A 336 -7.83 -17.09 -9.60
CA PHE A 336 -7.73 -18.53 -9.38
C PHE A 336 -7.81 -19.36 -10.65
N ASP A 337 -8.38 -18.82 -11.75
CA ASP A 337 -8.52 -19.55 -13.01
C ASP A 337 -7.16 -19.98 -13.57
N GLY A 338 -6.98 -21.28 -13.76
CA GLY A 338 -5.70 -21.87 -14.20
C GLY A 338 -4.51 -21.77 -13.22
N ILE A 339 -4.67 -21.17 -12.03
CA ILE A 339 -3.56 -20.92 -11.10
C ILE A 339 -3.72 -21.72 -9.78
N LEU A 340 -4.94 -21.80 -9.22
CA LEU A 340 -5.15 -22.43 -7.92
C LEU A 340 -5.03 -23.96 -8.02
N SER A 341 -4.18 -24.56 -7.18
CA SER A 341 -4.05 -26.02 -7.12
C SER A 341 -5.33 -26.66 -6.57
N PRO A 342 -5.88 -27.72 -7.21
CA PRO A 342 -7.14 -28.32 -6.78
C PRO A 342 -7.02 -29.21 -5.53
N ASN A 343 -5.82 -29.60 -5.12
CA ASN A 343 -5.59 -30.62 -4.09
C ASN A 343 -5.01 -30.07 -2.78
N ILE A 344 -5.30 -28.81 -2.45
CA ILE A 344 -4.74 -28.12 -1.26
C ILE A 344 -5.81 -27.77 -0.21
N GLN A 345 -6.97 -28.42 -0.25
CA GLN A 345 -8.07 -28.26 0.71
C GLN A 345 -8.53 -26.79 0.83
N VAL A 346 -8.63 -26.12 -0.32
CA VAL A 346 -9.11 -24.74 -0.45
C VAL A 346 -10.32 -24.73 -1.36
N TYR A 347 -11.43 -24.15 -0.92
CA TYR A 347 -12.64 -23.92 -1.70
C TYR A 347 -12.81 -22.42 -1.90
N VAL A 348 -13.03 -21.98 -3.14
CA VAL A 348 -13.15 -20.55 -3.46
C VAL A 348 -14.45 -20.29 -4.17
N THR A 349 -15.12 -19.19 -3.83
CA THR A 349 -16.20 -18.61 -4.64
C THR A 349 -15.90 -17.15 -4.93
N THR A 350 -16.20 -16.70 -6.14
CA THR A 350 -15.92 -15.33 -6.60
C THR A 350 -17.18 -14.66 -7.13
N ALA A 351 -17.31 -13.35 -6.94
CA ALA A 351 -18.47 -12.57 -7.38
C ALA A 351 -18.63 -12.57 -8.91
N ALA A 352 -17.51 -12.55 -9.64
CA ALA A 352 -17.48 -12.44 -11.09
C ALA A 352 -16.56 -13.50 -11.71
N ASN A 353 -16.77 -13.78 -13.00
CA ASN A 353 -15.81 -14.53 -13.81
C ASN A 353 -14.55 -13.69 -14.13
N PRO A 354 -13.51 -14.27 -14.77
CA PRO A 354 -12.27 -13.54 -15.07
C PRO A 354 -12.41 -12.29 -15.97
N TYR A 355 -13.54 -12.11 -16.66
CA TYR A 355 -13.69 -11.18 -17.78
C TYR A 355 -14.74 -10.10 -17.56
N GLU A 356 -15.34 -10.02 -16.37
CA GLU A 356 -16.43 -9.09 -16.10
C GLU A 356 -16.31 -8.38 -14.75
N SER A 357 -17.01 -7.27 -14.60
CA SER A 357 -17.09 -6.53 -13.34
C SER A 357 -18.05 -7.21 -12.34
N SER A 358 -17.79 -7.01 -11.05
CA SER A 358 -18.82 -7.20 -10.03
C SER A 358 -19.73 -5.97 -9.93
N LEU A 359 -20.78 -6.06 -9.11
CA LEU A 359 -21.86 -5.08 -9.05
C LEU A 359 -22.04 -4.56 -7.63
N ALA A 360 -22.05 -3.24 -7.49
CA ALA A 360 -22.58 -2.54 -6.33
C ALA A 360 -24.12 -2.51 -6.37
N THR A 361 -24.76 -2.53 -5.21
CA THR A 361 -26.21 -2.51 -5.03
C THR A 361 -26.68 -1.54 -3.95
N PHE A 362 -28.00 -1.28 -3.91
CA PHE A 362 -28.63 -0.25 -3.08
C PHE A 362 -27.99 1.13 -3.28
N CYS A 363 -27.66 1.43 -4.53
CA CYS A 363 -27.11 2.69 -4.95
C CYS A 363 -28.15 3.80 -4.99
N TYR A 364 -29.46 3.57 -4.91
CA TYR A 364 -30.48 4.63 -5.04
C TYR A 364 -31.07 5.13 -3.71
N ASP A 365 -30.37 4.94 -2.60
CA ASP A 365 -30.78 5.55 -1.33
C ASP A 365 -30.87 7.09 -1.46
N LYS A 366 -31.98 7.65 -0.95
CA LYS A 366 -32.30 9.08 -1.06
C LYS A 366 -31.51 9.95 -0.09
N THR A 367 -31.07 9.36 1.03
CA THR A 367 -30.33 10.05 2.09
C THR A 367 -28.84 9.77 1.95
N ILE A 368 -28.48 8.51 1.71
CA ILE A 368 -27.10 8.07 1.54
C ILE A 368 -26.71 8.17 0.06
N LYS A 369 -25.91 9.18 -0.27
CA LYS A 369 -25.46 9.49 -1.64
C LYS A 369 -24.32 8.55 -2.12
N THR A 370 -24.34 7.26 -1.74
CA THR A 370 -23.43 6.19 -2.22
C THR A 370 -24.18 4.86 -2.38
N CYS A 371 -23.52 3.79 -2.84
CA CYS A 371 -24.02 2.42 -2.78
C CYS A 371 -23.79 1.83 -1.37
N LEU A 372 -24.70 0.97 -0.90
CA LEU A 372 -24.66 0.45 0.48
C LEU A 372 -24.03 -0.94 0.60
N ALA A 373 -23.97 -1.70 -0.49
CA ALA A 373 -23.43 -3.05 -0.51
C ALA A 373 -22.98 -3.43 -1.92
N ASP A 374 -22.34 -4.59 -2.06
CA ASP A 374 -22.13 -5.30 -3.33
C ASP A 374 -23.09 -6.49 -3.44
N GLU A 375 -23.55 -6.79 -4.66
CA GLU A 375 -24.62 -7.75 -4.91
C GLU A 375 -24.26 -9.16 -4.43
N TYR A 376 -23.11 -9.70 -4.84
CA TYR A 376 -22.67 -11.03 -4.41
C TYR A 376 -22.50 -11.09 -2.89
N SER A 377 -21.86 -10.06 -2.32
CA SER A 377 -21.65 -9.91 -0.88
C SER A 377 -22.95 -9.90 -0.08
N TYR A 378 -23.90 -9.07 -0.49
CA TYR A 378 -25.22 -8.99 0.14
C TYR A 378 -25.96 -10.33 0.08
N ASN A 379 -25.89 -11.00 -1.08
CA ASN A 379 -26.57 -12.27 -1.31
C ASN A 379 -26.03 -13.38 -0.41
N TRP A 380 -24.72 -13.57 -0.27
CA TRP A 380 -24.19 -14.66 0.59
C TRP A 380 -24.39 -14.38 2.08
N MET A 381 -24.27 -13.12 2.50
CA MET A 381 -24.53 -12.74 3.90
C MET A 381 -26.00 -12.97 4.25
N THR A 382 -26.92 -12.51 3.40
CA THR A 382 -28.37 -12.71 3.59
C THR A 382 -28.74 -14.20 3.57
N ASP A 383 -28.16 -14.99 2.66
CA ASP A 383 -28.37 -16.43 2.61
C ASP A 383 -27.93 -17.12 3.91
N THR A 384 -26.80 -16.71 4.48
CA THR A 384 -26.30 -17.19 5.78
C THR A 384 -27.22 -16.81 6.94
N GLU A 385 -27.74 -15.58 6.94
CA GLU A 385 -28.64 -15.06 7.98
C GLU A 385 -30.03 -15.70 7.97
N THR A 386 -30.46 -16.21 6.81
CA THR A 386 -31.82 -16.75 6.60
C THR A 386 -31.89 -18.27 6.62
N HIS A 387 -30.75 -18.97 6.69
CA HIS A 387 -30.69 -20.43 6.70
C HIS A 387 -29.98 -21.02 7.92
N ASP A 388 -30.30 -22.27 8.23
CA ASP A 388 -29.62 -23.06 9.27
C ASP A 388 -28.25 -23.52 8.74
N THR A 389 -27.17 -22.88 9.19
CA THR A 389 -25.81 -23.15 8.72
C THR A 389 -25.28 -24.55 9.08
N HIS A 390 -25.93 -25.27 10.01
CA HIS A 390 -25.61 -26.69 10.28
C HIS A 390 -26.13 -27.64 9.20
N LYS A 391 -27.05 -27.18 8.35
CA LYS A 391 -27.62 -27.96 7.24
C LYS A 391 -27.22 -27.41 5.89
N LEU A 392 -27.08 -26.09 5.78
CA LEU A 392 -26.70 -25.42 4.55
C LEU A 392 -25.25 -25.75 4.21
N THR A 393 -25.01 -26.33 3.04
CA THR A 393 -23.66 -26.65 2.56
C THR A 393 -23.06 -25.49 1.75
N LEU A 394 -21.74 -25.50 1.60
CA LEU A 394 -21.02 -24.56 0.73
C LEU A 394 -21.58 -24.56 -0.71
N ASP A 395 -21.85 -25.72 -1.30
CA ASP A 395 -22.41 -25.81 -2.65
C ASP A 395 -23.87 -25.36 -2.73
N GLN A 396 -24.66 -25.53 -1.66
CA GLN A 396 -26.02 -25.01 -1.61
C GLN A 396 -26.01 -23.48 -1.56
N GLN A 397 -25.22 -22.88 -0.66
CA GLN A 397 -25.04 -21.43 -0.62
C GLN A 397 -24.50 -20.89 -1.95
N PHE A 398 -23.48 -21.53 -2.53
CA PHE A 398 -22.96 -21.14 -3.85
C PHE A 398 -24.07 -21.11 -4.91
N ASN A 399 -24.94 -22.12 -4.96
CA ASN A 399 -26.04 -22.15 -5.93
C ASN A 399 -27.08 -21.06 -5.66
N ASN A 400 -27.47 -20.85 -4.38
CA ASN A 400 -28.39 -19.79 -3.99
C ASN A 400 -27.85 -18.40 -4.37
N VAL A 401 -26.58 -18.13 -4.05
CA VAL A 401 -25.90 -16.87 -4.34
C VAL A 401 -25.72 -16.67 -5.84
N LYS A 402 -25.38 -17.73 -6.58
CA LYS A 402 -25.28 -17.71 -8.04
C LYS A 402 -26.63 -17.40 -8.71
N GLU A 403 -27.73 -17.91 -8.18
CA GLU A 403 -29.08 -17.61 -8.68
C GLU A 403 -29.50 -16.18 -8.34
N ALA A 404 -29.16 -15.69 -7.14
CA ALA A 404 -29.49 -14.34 -6.69
C ALA A 404 -28.63 -13.23 -7.31
N THR A 405 -27.42 -13.55 -7.77
CA THR A 405 -26.48 -12.60 -8.38
C THR A 405 -26.66 -12.59 -9.90
N ILE A 406 -27.38 -11.60 -10.42
CA ILE A 406 -27.96 -11.69 -11.78
C ILE A 406 -27.02 -11.20 -12.88
N ASN A 407 -26.24 -10.14 -12.59
CA ASN A 407 -25.50 -9.38 -13.61
C ASN A 407 -24.00 -9.73 -13.66
N SER A 408 -23.57 -10.73 -12.89
CA SER A 408 -22.23 -11.32 -12.96
C SER A 408 -22.33 -12.82 -12.73
N HIS A 409 -21.33 -13.57 -13.17
CA HIS A 409 -21.26 -15.01 -13.07
C HIS A 409 -20.45 -15.39 -11.84
N VAL A 410 -21.16 -15.80 -10.79
CA VAL A 410 -20.53 -16.36 -9.59
C VAL A 410 -19.80 -17.66 -9.94
N MET A 411 -18.49 -17.71 -9.68
CA MET A 411 -17.63 -18.84 -10.02
C MET A 411 -17.17 -19.59 -8.77
N LYS A 412 -16.74 -20.85 -8.94
CA LYS A 412 -16.10 -21.62 -7.86
C LYS A 412 -14.84 -22.37 -8.32
N TYR A 413 -13.82 -22.38 -7.48
CA TYR A 413 -12.48 -22.92 -7.76
C TYR A 413 -11.95 -23.79 -6.61
N GLY A 414 -10.82 -24.45 -6.84
CA GLY A 414 -10.13 -25.26 -5.83
C GLY A 414 -10.72 -26.66 -5.64
N ASP A 415 -10.69 -27.16 -4.41
CA ASP A 415 -11.17 -28.49 -4.02
C ASP A 415 -12.71 -28.49 -3.93
N LYS A 416 -13.37 -28.76 -5.06
CA LYS A 416 -14.83 -28.77 -5.16
C LYS A 416 -15.51 -29.83 -4.28
N SER A 417 -14.79 -30.84 -3.80
CA SER A 417 -15.36 -31.85 -2.89
C SER A 417 -15.77 -31.26 -1.55
N MET A 418 -15.12 -30.15 -1.15
CA MET A 418 -15.47 -29.36 0.02
C MET A 418 -16.87 -28.77 -0.07
N GLY A 419 -17.49 -28.66 -1.25
CA GLY A 419 -18.85 -28.16 -1.43
C GLY A 419 -19.93 -28.89 -0.59
N SER A 420 -19.65 -30.13 -0.19
CA SER A 420 -20.52 -30.93 0.69
C SER A 420 -20.43 -30.57 2.18
N LEU A 421 -19.44 -29.77 2.58
CA LEU A 421 -19.27 -29.32 3.96
C LEU A 421 -20.33 -28.28 4.30
N THR A 422 -20.82 -28.35 5.53
CA THR A 422 -21.77 -27.40 6.11
C THR A 422 -21.09 -26.07 6.44
N LEU A 423 -21.82 -24.97 6.30
CA LEU A 423 -21.31 -23.60 6.48
C LEU A 423 -20.86 -23.32 7.92
N ASP A 424 -21.44 -24.00 8.91
CA ASP A 424 -21.09 -23.84 10.32
C ASP A 424 -19.62 -24.14 10.63
N LYS A 425 -18.94 -24.88 9.75
CA LYS A 425 -17.50 -25.13 9.82
C LYS A 425 -16.64 -23.91 9.53
N PHE A 426 -17.19 -22.85 8.93
CA PHE A 426 -16.43 -21.70 8.42
C PHE A 426 -16.98 -20.32 8.85
N GLN A 427 -18.29 -20.09 8.82
CA GLN A 427 -18.85 -18.74 8.99
C GLN A 427 -19.48 -18.49 10.36
N ALA A 428 -20.20 -19.45 10.94
CA ALA A 428 -20.66 -19.49 12.34
C ALA A 428 -21.62 -20.68 12.56
N HIS A 429 -21.72 -21.18 13.79
CA HIS A 429 -22.82 -22.06 14.22
C HIS A 429 -24.16 -21.31 14.14
N GLY A 430 -25.03 -21.74 13.23
CA GLY A 430 -26.35 -21.19 13.02
C GLY A 430 -27.23 -21.45 14.22
N VAL A 431 -27.72 -20.35 14.81
CA VAL A 431 -28.80 -20.24 15.81
C VAL A 431 -28.59 -20.95 17.16
N ASN A 432 -27.88 -20.27 18.06
CA ASN A 432 -28.26 -20.27 19.48
C ASN A 432 -29.49 -19.35 19.63
N GLU A 433 -30.71 -19.89 19.55
CA GLU A 433 -32.04 -19.40 20.01
C GLU A 433 -32.38 -17.88 20.15
N ARG A 434 -31.60 -16.89 19.67
CA ARG A 434 -31.81 -15.46 20.04
C ARG A 434 -31.67 -14.40 18.96
N MET A 435 -31.44 -14.75 17.69
CA MET A 435 -31.63 -13.79 16.59
C MET A 435 -32.57 -14.39 15.55
N GLN A 436 -33.87 -14.42 15.87
CA GLN A 436 -34.87 -14.34 14.80
C GLN A 436 -34.74 -12.92 14.22
N VAL A 437 -33.89 -12.74 13.22
CA VAL A 437 -33.91 -11.52 12.41
C VAL A 437 -35.29 -11.52 11.74
N PRO A 438 -36.14 -10.51 11.99
CA PRO A 438 -37.46 -10.48 11.38
C PRO A 438 -37.33 -10.49 9.87
N ASP A 439 -38.17 -11.27 9.18
CA ASP A 439 -38.27 -11.39 7.71
C ASP A 439 -38.39 -10.03 6.97
N ARG A 440 -38.67 -8.94 7.72
CA ARG A 440 -38.74 -7.55 7.25
C ARG A 440 -37.39 -6.81 7.17
N MET A 441 -36.27 -7.43 7.52
CA MET A 441 -34.97 -6.74 7.56
C MET A 441 -34.19 -6.83 6.22
N HIS A 442 -34.46 -7.83 5.38
CA HIS A 442 -33.79 -7.97 4.08
C HIS A 442 -34.58 -7.26 2.98
N SER A 443 -33.98 -6.21 2.41
CA SER A 443 -34.52 -5.51 1.25
C SER A 443 -34.28 -6.29 -0.02
N LYS A 444 -35.26 -6.35 -0.91
CA LYS A 444 -35.02 -6.83 -2.28
C LYS A 444 -34.10 -5.85 -2.99
N ILE A 445 -33.05 -6.36 -3.63
CA ILE A 445 -32.16 -5.56 -4.47
C ILE A 445 -32.99 -4.90 -5.57
N ALA A 446 -33.10 -3.57 -5.51
CA ALA A 446 -33.88 -2.77 -6.44
C ALA A 446 -33.01 -2.19 -7.58
N ASP A 447 -31.72 -2.02 -7.34
CA ASP A 447 -30.80 -1.35 -8.25
C ASP A 447 -29.38 -1.90 -8.15
N ARG A 448 -28.66 -1.79 -9.28
CA ARG A 448 -27.32 -2.34 -9.50
C ARG A 448 -26.50 -1.38 -10.34
N THR A 449 -25.23 -1.22 -10.00
CA THR A 449 -24.27 -0.43 -10.78
C THR A 449 -22.96 -1.21 -10.85
N PRO A 450 -22.30 -1.33 -12.02
CA PRO A 450 -20.95 -1.89 -12.10
C PRO A 450 -20.02 -1.25 -11.08
N SER A 451 -19.26 -2.04 -10.32
CA SER A 451 -18.45 -1.49 -9.22
C SER A 451 -17.43 -0.45 -9.71
N SER A 452 -16.93 -0.59 -10.95
CA SER A 452 -16.09 0.42 -11.63
C SER A 452 -16.76 1.80 -11.78
N ARG A 453 -18.09 1.88 -11.72
CA ARG A 453 -18.89 3.10 -11.87
C ARG A 453 -19.67 3.47 -10.61
N ALA A 454 -19.58 2.69 -9.53
CA ALA A 454 -20.33 2.93 -8.30
C ALA A 454 -20.03 4.32 -7.69
N HIS A 455 -18.77 4.76 -7.76
CA HIS A 455 -18.34 6.09 -7.31
C HIS A 455 -19.06 7.25 -8.04
N LEU A 456 -19.52 7.03 -9.27
CA LEU A 456 -20.25 8.04 -10.05
C LEU A 456 -21.73 8.11 -9.67
N ALA A 457 -22.31 7.03 -9.15
CA ALA A 457 -23.74 6.96 -8.87
C ALA A 457 -24.17 8.05 -7.89
N GLY A 458 -23.39 8.29 -6.84
CA GLY A 458 -23.63 9.34 -5.84
C GLY A 458 -23.58 10.75 -6.42
N LEU A 459 -22.60 11.01 -7.30
CA LEU A 459 -22.42 12.28 -7.98
C LEU A 459 -23.57 12.54 -8.96
N MET A 460 -23.92 11.56 -9.79
CA MET A 460 -25.06 11.65 -10.72
C MET A 460 -26.36 11.98 -9.99
N ARG A 461 -26.65 11.30 -8.86
CA ARG A 461 -27.83 11.60 -8.04
C ARG A 461 -27.79 12.99 -7.44
N SER A 462 -26.63 13.41 -6.93
CA SER A 462 -26.47 14.73 -6.33
C SER A 462 -26.72 15.84 -7.35
N VAL A 463 -26.37 15.63 -8.63
CA VAL A 463 -26.72 16.55 -9.72
C VAL A 463 -28.23 16.60 -9.95
N MET A 464 -28.89 15.43 -9.98
CA MET A 464 -30.34 15.32 -10.23
C MET A 464 -31.21 15.83 -9.07
N SER A 465 -30.70 15.77 -7.84
CA SER A 465 -31.43 16.13 -6.61
C SER A 465 -31.05 17.49 -6.04
N ALA A 466 -30.09 18.19 -6.66
CA ALA A 466 -29.68 19.52 -6.23
C ALA A 466 -30.87 20.49 -6.19
N THR A 467 -31.01 21.19 -5.06
CA THR A 467 -32.13 22.12 -4.85
C THR A 467 -31.75 23.58 -5.08
N THR A 468 -30.44 23.86 -5.20
CA THR A 468 -29.88 25.17 -5.50
C THR A 468 -28.96 25.12 -6.72
N GLU A 469 -28.81 26.26 -7.40
CA GLU A 469 -27.92 26.39 -8.55
C GLU A 469 -26.45 26.15 -8.17
N ASP A 470 -26.02 26.63 -7.00
CA ASP A 470 -24.67 26.40 -6.47
C ASP A 470 -24.38 24.91 -6.21
N GLU A 471 -25.33 24.18 -5.61
CA GLU A 471 -25.19 22.73 -5.38
C GLU A 471 -25.14 21.97 -6.70
N HIS A 472 -25.99 22.36 -7.65
CA HIS A 472 -26.04 21.75 -8.98
C HIS A 472 -24.71 21.93 -9.71
N GLU A 473 -24.20 23.16 -9.81
CA GLU A 473 -22.96 23.46 -10.53
C GLU A 473 -21.71 22.92 -9.81
N SER A 474 -21.68 22.92 -8.48
CA SER A 474 -20.60 22.28 -7.72
C SER A 474 -20.54 20.77 -7.98
N THR A 475 -21.67 20.09 -7.88
CA THR A 475 -21.72 18.63 -8.06
C THR A 475 -21.49 18.24 -9.52
N LYS A 476 -22.05 18.99 -10.47
CA LYS A 476 -21.84 18.78 -11.91
C LYS A 476 -20.36 18.89 -12.28
N ARG A 477 -19.64 19.87 -11.71
CA ARG A 477 -18.18 19.99 -11.88
C ARG A 477 -17.45 18.78 -11.30
N ARG A 478 -17.85 18.27 -10.12
CA ARG A 478 -17.26 17.06 -9.53
C ARG A 478 -17.50 15.83 -10.41
N LEU A 479 -18.72 15.64 -10.90
CA LEU A 479 -19.07 14.55 -11.82
C LEU A 479 -18.26 14.65 -13.12
N HIS A 480 -18.18 15.84 -13.70
CA HIS A 480 -17.44 16.08 -14.93
C HIS A 480 -15.95 15.75 -14.76
N ARG A 481 -15.32 16.20 -13.67
CA ARG A 481 -13.92 15.85 -13.37
C ARG A 481 -13.71 14.34 -13.22
N ALA A 482 -14.59 13.66 -12.49
CA ALA A 482 -14.51 12.20 -12.32
C ALA A 482 -14.61 11.46 -13.67
N MET A 483 -15.51 11.91 -14.55
CA MET A 483 -15.65 11.33 -15.90
C MET A 483 -14.45 11.66 -16.80
N GLN A 484 -13.96 12.91 -16.77
CA GLN A 484 -12.80 13.34 -17.55
C GLN A 484 -11.55 12.53 -17.21
N MET A 485 -11.33 12.22 -15.93
CA MET A 485 -10.19 11.39 -15.53
C MET A 485 -10.23 10.01 -16.19
N GLY A 486 -11.41 9.36 -16.21
CA GLY A 486 -11.59 8.09 -16.91
C GLY A 486 -11.28 8.19 -18.40
N THR A 487 -11.75 9.26 -19.07
CA THR A 487 -11.46 9.50 -20.49
C THR A 487 -9.98 9.75 -20.75
N ILE A 488 -9.28 10.49 -19.88
CA ILE A 488 -7.85 10.75 -20.03
C ILE A 488 -7.07 9.44 -19.95
N VAL A 489 -7.40 8.57 -18.98
CA VAL A 489 -6.76 7.26 -18.84
C VAL A 489 -6.99 6.41 -20.09
N GLU A 490 -8.24 6.31 -20.56
CA GLU A 490 -8.59 5.56 -21.77
C GLU A 490 -7.80 6.03 -23.01
N GLN A 491 -7.80 7.34 -23.28
CA GLN A 491 -7.05 7.92 -24.39
C GLN A 491 -5.54 7.70 -24.27
N THR A 492 -4.99 7.80 -23.05
CA THR A 492 -3.57 7.56 -22.81
C THR A 492 -3.19 6.10 -23.12
N PHE A 493 -4.04 5.13 -22.75
CA PHE A 493 -3.80 3.72 -23.08
C PHE A 493 -3.91 3.45 -24.58
N ASP A 494 -4.90 4.04 -25.26
CA ASP A 494 -5.04 3.93 -26.72
C ASP A 494 -3.79 4.46 -27.46
N ASP A 495 -3.25 5.59 -26.98
CA ASP A 495 -2.01 6.17 -27.52
C ASP A 495 -0.80 5.24 -27.30
N ILE A 496 -0.68 4.65 -26.10
CA ILE A 496 0.38 3.68 -25.78
C ILE A 496 0.29 2.46 -26.70
N ILE A 497 -0.90 1.86 -26.84
CA ILE A 497 -1.13 0.68 -27.69
C ILE A 497 -0.75 1.02 -29.13
N THR A 498 -1.25 2.14 -29.64
CA THR A 498 -0.97 2.61 -30.99
C THR A 498 0.54 2.77 -31.24
N GLU A 499 1.27 3.32 -30.28
CA GLU A 499 2.72 3.51 -30.40
C GLU A 499 3.50 2.19 -30.33
N VAL A 500 3.10 1.27 -29.43
CA VAL A 500 3.71 -0.07 -29.33
C VAL A 500 3.49 -0.86 -30.62
N GLU A 501 2.27 -0.88 -31.16
CA GLU A 501 1.95 -1.57 -32.41
C GLU A 501 2.71 -1.00 -33.62
N LYS A 502 2.90 0.33 -33.68
CA LYS A 502 3.71 0.96 -34.73
C LYS A 502 5.18 0.51 -34.67
N ARG A 503 5.76 0.41 -33.47
CA ARG A 503 7.16 0.00 -33.27
C ARG A 503 7.40 -1.49 -33.48
N TYR A 504 6.38 -2.32 -33.25
CA TYR A 504 6.46 -3.78 -33.33
C TYR A 504 5.62 -4.40 -34.47
N LYS A 505 5.61 -3.78 -35.66
CA LYS A 505 5.11 -4.48 -36.85
C LYS A 505 5.93 -5.77 -37.06
N PRO A 506 5.31 -6.96 -37.12
CA PRO A 506 6.03 -8.18 -37.42
C PRO A 506 6.61 -8.07 -38.83
N ASN A 507 7.94 -8.18 -38.96
CA ASN A 507 8.59 -8.34 -40.26
C ASN A 507 8.07 -9.64 -40.86
N GLY A 508 7.21 -9.52 -41.87
CA GLY A 508 6.73 -10.63 -42.67
C GLY A 508 7.91 -11.24 -43.45
N ASN A 509 8.56 -12.24 -42.86
CA ASN A 509 9.27 -13.23 -43.65
C ASN A 509 8.21 -14.16 -44.25
N GLN A 510 8.05 -14.05 -45.57
CA GLN A 510 7.42 -15.05 -46.41
C GLN A 510 7.93 -16.45 -45.99
N MET A 511 7.04 -17.30 -45.49
CA MET A 511 7.29 -18.73 -45.58
C MET A 511 7.17 -19.10 -47.05
N ASP A 512 8.33 -19.32 -47.67
CA ASP A 512 8.47 -19.83 -49.01
C ASP A 512 7.83 -21.22 -49.09
N LYS A 513 6.65 -21.30 -49.74
CA LYS A 513 6.03 -22.55 -50.16
C LYS A 513 6.75 -23.07 -51.40
N SER A 514 7.98 -23.54 -51.27
CA SER A 514 8.68 -24.14 -52.41
C SER A 514 9.82 -25.10 -52.04
N SER A 515 9.63 -26.04 -51.11
CA SER A 515 10.64 -27.11 -50.95
C SER A 515 10.14 -28.38 -50.27
N PHE A 516 9.02 -28.99 -50.69
CA PHE A 516 8.77 -30.41 -50.43
C PHE A 516 7.87 -30.99 -51.52
N ASP A 517 8.39 -31.08 -52.74
CA ASP A 517 7.89 -32.06 -53.71
C ASP A 517 8.98 -32.40 -54.75
N ASN A 518 9.66 -33.53 -54.51
CA ASN A 518 10.13 -34.53 -55.48
C ASN A 518 11.46 -35.19 -55.08
N GLY A 519 11.41 -36.53 -54.99
CA GLY A 519 12.53 -37.37 -55.42
C GLY A 519 13.02 -38.39 -54.40
N GLY A 520 12.44 -39.60 -54.41
CA GLY A 520 12.98 -40.72 -53.64
C GLY A 520 12.23 -42.05 -53.79
N SER A 521 11.87 -42.44 -55.02
CA SER A 521 11.63 -43.85 -55.37
C SER A 521 12.97 -44.53 -55.63
N GLY A 522 13.25 -45.59 -54.86
CA GLY A 522 14.43 -46.45 -54.97
C GLY A 522 14.44 -47.48 -53.86
#